data_AF-A0A293MYL1-F1
#
_entry.id   AF-A0A293MYL1-F1
#
_cell.length_a   1.000
_cell.length_b   1.000
_cell.length_c   1.000
_cell.angle_alpha   90.00
_cell.angle_beta   90.00
_cell.angle_gamma   90.00
#
_symmetry.space_group_name_H-M   'P 1'
#
loop_
_entity.id
_entity.type
_entity.pdbx_description
1 polymer ?
#
loop_
_entity_poly.entity_id
_entity_poly.type
_entity_poly.pdbx_seq_one_letter_code
_entity_poly.pdbx_strand_id
1 'polypeptide(L)'
;MASSITKAFFGVKAAQRCCSRFLSMEASAAKTGVSFELSDEQKEFQSLARKFAREEILLKAAHHDKTGEFPWDIVKKAWEIGLLNLSIPAKYGGPELDCFGSCLCVEEFTYACSGIALALTGTELGVGMHALVTLLAFE
;
A
#
# COMPACT_ATOMS: atom_id res chain seq x y z
N MET A 1 56.18 -17.38 1.99
CA MET A 1 55.82 -17.47 3.43
C MET A 1 54.38 -17.01 3.60
N ALA A 2 53.46 -17.95 3.37
CA ALA A 2 52.01 -17.77 3.38
C ALA A 2 51.42 -18.27 4.71
N SER A 3 51.94 -17.80 5.85
CA SER A 3 51.50 -18.26 7.19
C SER A 3 51.06 -17.14 8.13
N SER A 4 51.09 -15.87 7.69
CA SER A 4 50.80 -14.74 8.58
C SER A 4 49.41 -14.10 8.39
N ILE A 5 48.59 -14.59 7.46
CA ILE A 5 47.30 -13.96 7.10
C ILE A 5 46.08 -14.74 7.66
N THR A 6 46.24 -15.98 8.08
CA THR A 6 45.12 -16.83 8.53
C THR A 6 44.68 -16.63 9.99
N LYS A 7 45.36 -15.80 10.79
CA LYS A 7 44.93 -15.53 12.19
C LYS A 7 43.93 -14.38 12.34
N ALA A 8 43.62 -13.64 11.27
CA ALA A 8 42.67 -12.52 11.34
C ALA A 8 41.18 -12.93 11.16
N PHE A 9 40.88 -14.16 10.74
CA PHE A 9 39.51 -14.54 10.37
C PHE A 9 38.66 -15.21 11.48
N PHE A 10 39.25 -15.62 12.60
CA PHE A 10 38.50 -16.28 13.67
C PHE A 10 37.82 -15.32 14.66
N GLY A 11 38.27 -14.06 14.74
CA GLY A 11 37.73 -13.07 15.68
C GLY A 11 36.43 -12.38 15.24
N VAL A 12 36.08 -12.41 13.95
CA VAL A 12 34.94 -11.65 13.42
C VAL A 12 33.60 -12.37 13.66
N LYS A 13 33.57 -13.71 13.68
CA LYS A 13 32.32 -14.47 13.83
C LYS A 13 31.66 -14.33 15.20
N ALA A 14 32.43 -14.13 16.27
CA ALA A 14 31.89 -13.95 17.62
C ALA A 14 31.24 -12.56 17.81
N ALA A 15 31.87 -11.51 17.27
CA ALA A 15 31.32 -10.16 17.27
C ALA A 15 30.03 -10.07 16.42
N GLN A 16 30.00 -10.76 15.28
CA GLN A 16 28.83 -10.77 14.38
C GLN A 16 27.63 -11.50 14.99
N ARG A 17 27.86 -12.60 15.73
CA ARG A 17 26.82 -13.32 16.49
C ARG A 17 26.30 -12.54 17.70
N CYS A 18 27.16 -11.77 18.36
CA CYS A 18 26.77 -10.91 19.47
C CYS A 18 25.91 -9.74 18.95
N CYS A 19 26.33 -9.11 17.85
CA CYS A 19 25.62 -8.00 17.23
C CYS A 19 24.23 -8.41 16.69
N SER A 20 24.11 -9.59 16.06
CA SER A 20 22.82 -10.09 15.56
C SER A 20 21.83 -10.41 16.70
N ARG A 21 22.33 -10.89 17.85
CA ARG A 21 21.50 -11.21 19.02
C ARG A 21 21.11 -9.94 19.79
N PHE A 22 21.99 -8.95 19.82
CA PHE A 22 21.73 -7.63 20.39
C PHE A 22 20.64 -6.88 19.60
N LEU A 23 20.72 -6.91 18.26
CA LEU A 23 19.68 -6.36 17.37
C LEU A 23 18.33 -7.09 17.51
N SER A 24 18.36 -8.41 17.74
CA SER A 24 17.13 -9.20 17.92
C SER A 24 16.45 -8.96 19.27
N MET A 25 17.21 -8.58 20.30
CA MET A 25 16.67 -8.28 21.64
C MET A 25 16.05 -6.87 21.72
N GLU A 26 16.60 -5.88 21.03
CA GLU A 26 15.98 -4.53 20.94
C GLU A 26 14.67 -4.55 20.16
N ALA A 27 14.57 -5.37 19.10
CA ALA A 27 13.34 -5.52 18.31
C ALA A 27 12.17 -6.15 19.09
N SER A 28 12.46 -6.99 20.09
CA SER A 28 11.42 -7.68 20.87
C SER A 28 10.97 -6.90 22.11
N ALA A 29 11.76 -5.92 22.58
CA ALA A 29 11.47 -5.18 23.82
C ALA A 29 10.46 -4.03 23.64
N ALA A 30 10.13 -3.65 22.41
CA ALA A 30 9.18 -2.58 22.10
C ALA A 30 7.73 -3.06 21.91
N LYS A 31 7.41 -4.32 22.25
CA LYS A 31 6.11 -4.94 21.91
C LYS A 31 5.05 -4.81 23.01
N THR A 32 5.02 -3.69 23.73
CA THR A 32 4.03 -3.37 24.78
C THR A 32 3.32 -2.02 24.57
N GLY A 33 3.38 -1.46 23.36
CA GLY A 33 2.60 -0.28 22.94
C GLY A 33 1.77 -0.54 21.67
N VAL A 34 0.91 0.41 21.29
CA VAL A 34 0.20 0.37 20.00
C VAL A 34 1.22 0.54 18.88
N SER A 35 1.31 -0.45 17.98
CA SER A 35 2.14 -0.36 16.78
C SER A 35 1.35 0.31 15.65
N PHE A 36 1.96 1.31 15.00
CA PHE A 36 1.42 1.96 13.79
C PHE A 36 2.05 1.42 12.51
N GLU A 37 2.78 0.31 12.60
CA GLU A 37 3.36 -0.32 11.43
C GLU A 37 2.26 -0.94 10.56
N LEU A 38 2.33 -0.67 9.26
CA LEU A 38 1.42 -1.25 8.27
C LEU A 38 1.61 -2.77 8.19
N SER A 39 0.51 -3.49 7.98
CA SER A 39 0.59 -4.92 7.62
C SER A 39 1.30 -5.11 6.27
N ASP A 40 1.80 -6.32 6.03
CA ASP A 40 2.47 -6.62 4.76
C ASP A 40 1.52 -6.43 3.56
N GLU A 41 0.26 -6.85 3.72
CA GLU A 41 -0.80 -6.62 2.73
C GLU A 41 -1.07 -5.12 2.48
N GLN A 42 -1.17 -4.31 3.54
CA GLN A 42 -1.32 -2.85 3.41
C GLN A 42 -0.13 -2.21 2.69
N LYS A 43 1.10 -2.69 2.97
CA LYS A 43 2.32 -2.23 2.28
C LYS A 43 2.29 -2.62 0.80
N GLU A 44 1.82 -3.81 0.45
CA GLU A 44 1.68 -4.27 -0.93
C GLU A 44 0.70 -3.40 -1.71
N PHE A 45 -0.51 -3.16 -1.17
CA PHE A 45 -1.50 -2.28 -1.79
C PHE A 45 -1.01 -0.85 -1.92
N GLN A 46 -0.38 -0.29 -0.88
CA GLN A 46 0.23 1.04 -0.95
C GLN A 46 1.29 1.11 -2.06
N SER A 47 2.17 0.10 -2.15
CA SER A 47 3.22 0.04 -3.18
C SER A 47 2.64 -0.05 -4.59
N LEU A 48 1.61 -0.86 -4.78
CA LEU A 48 0.88 -1.00 -6.04
C LEU A 48 0.23 0.33 -6.45
N ALA A 49 -0.50 0.96 -5.53
CA ALA A 49 -1.18 2.24 -5.74
C ALA A 49 -0.18 3.36 -6.05
N ARG A 50 0.93 3.42 -5.31
CA ARG A 50 2.03 4.38 -5.54
C ARG A 50 2.62 4.24 -6.92
N LYS A 51 2.88 3.00 -7.36
CA LYS A 51 3.41 2.73 -8.69
C LYS A 51 2.45 3.21 -9.77
N PHE A 52 1.17 2.83 -9.65
CA PHE A 52 0.14 3.24 -10.59
C PHE A 52 -0.03 4.77 -10.64
N ALA A 53 -0.03 5.43 -9.49
CA ALA A 53 -0.13 6.88 -9.40
C ALA A 53 1.01 7.59 -10.14
N ARG A 54 2.25 7.11 -9.99
CA ARG A 54 3.43 7.72 -10.65
C ARG A 54 3.50 7.42 -12.14
N GLU A 55 3.18 6.19 -12.53
CA GLU A 55 3.38 5.72 -13.91
C GLU A 55 2.19 6.07 -14.83
N GLU A 56 0.97 6.16 -14.29
CA GLU A 56 -0.23 6.35 -15.12
C GLU A 56 -0.96 7.66 -14.83
N ILE A 57 -1.15 8.02 -13.56
CA ILE A 57 -1.93 9.22 -13.18
C ILE A 57 -1.10 10.48 -13.41
N LEU A 58 0.09 10.55 -12.80
CA LEU A 58 0.91 11.76 -12.76
C LEU A 58 1.30 12.26 -14.16
N LEU A 59 1.59 11.34 -15.09
CA LEU A 59 1.97 11.68 -16.46
C LEU A 59 0.84 12.34 -17.26
N LYS A 60 -0.42 12.04 -16.92
CA LYS A 60 -1.61 12.49 -17.65
C LYS A 60 -2.39 13.58 -16.90
N ALA A 61 -2.07 13.82 -15.64
CA ALA A 61 -2.75 14.78 -14.77
C ALA A 61 -2.90 16.17 -15.42
N ALA A 62 -1.81 16.75 -15.92
CA ALA A 62 -1.83 18.09 -16.53
C ALA A 62 -2.66 18.17 -17.82
N HIS A 63 -2.83 17.05 -18.54
CA HIS A 63 -3.67 17.00 -19.73
C HIS A 63 -5.15 16.98 -19.35
N HIS A 64 -5.55 16.11 -18.42
CA HIS A 64 -6.93 16.01 -17.96
C HIS A 64 -7.40 17.26 -17.22
N ASP A 65 -6.52 17.92 -16.46
CA ASP A 65 -6.83 19.18 -15.78
C ASP A 65 -7.14 20.32 -16.78
N LYS A 66 -6.38 20.40 -17.88
CA LYS A 66 -6.58 21.43 -18.92
C LYS A 66 -7.78 21.17 -19.83
N THR A 67 -8.04 19.90 -20.15
CA THR A 67 -9.07 19.51 -21.12
C THR A 67 -10.43 19.26 -20.48
N GLY A 68 -10.45 18.87 -19.20
CA GLY A 68 -11.66 18.40 -18.52
C GLY A 68 -12.18 17.05 -19.03
N GLU A 69 -11.41 16.33 -19.86
CA GLU A 69 -11.81 15.04 -20.39
C GLU A 69 -11.75 13.95 -19.31
N PHE A 70 -12.77 13.08 -19.28
CA PHE A 70 -12.82 12.00 -18.32
C PHE A 70 -11.75 10.92 -18.62
N PRO A 71 -10.93 10.52 -17.64
CA PRO A 71 -9.74 9.68 -17.84
C PRO A 71 -10.08 8.18 -17.99
N TRP A 72 -10.91 7.81 -18.97
CA TRP A 72 -11.36 6.43 -19.19
C TRP A 72 -10.23 5.41 -19.30
N ASP A 73 -9.11 5.81 -19.93
CA ASP A 73 -7.96 4.94 -20.13
C ASP A 73 -7.30 4.57 -18.80
N ILE A 74 -7.22 5.54 -17.87
CA ILE A 74 -6.67 5.34 -16.54
C ILE A 74 -7.62 4.46 -15.72
N VAL A 75 -8.93 4.72 -15.79
CA VAL A 75 -9.96 3.93 -15.09
C VAL A 75 -9.91 2.46 -15.52
N LYS A 76 -9.82 2.18 -16.82
CA LYS A 76 -9.72 0.79 -17.33
C LYS A 76 -8.46 0.09 -16.84
N LYS A 77 -7.31 0.77 -16.84
CA LYS A 77 -6.07 0.20 -16.30
C LYS A 77 -6.17 -0.06 -14.81
N ALA A 78 -6.76 0.86 -14.05
CA ALA A 78 -6.99 0.68 -12.61
C ALA A 78 -7.90 -0.52 -12.31
N TRP A 79 -8.92 -0.74 -13.15
CA TRP A 79 -9.77 -1.93 -13.08
C TRP A 79 -8.99 -3.22 -13.28
N GLU A 80 -8.17 -3.29 -14.33
CA GLU A 80 -7.40 -4.50 -14.67
C GLU A 80 -6.41 -4.93 -13.58
N ILE A 81 -5.84 -3.97 -12.85
CA ILE A 81 -4.89 -4.23 -11.76
C ILE A 81 -5.55 -4.34 -10.39
N GLY A 82 -6.88 -4.25 -10.30
CA GLY A 82 -7.63 -4.41 -9.04
C GLY A 82 -7.57 -3.20 -8.10
N LEU A 83 -7.30 -2.00 -8.62
CA LEU A 83 -7.24 -0.75 -7.84
C LEU A 83 -8.55 0.05 -7.84
N LEU A 84 -9.69 -0.61 -8.09
CA LEU A 84 -11.02 -0.01 -8.06
C LEU A 84 -11.93 -0.79 -7.12
N ASN A 85 -12.87 -0.07 -6.50
CA ASN A 85 -13.87 -0.64 -5.60
C ASN A 85 -13.23 -1.48 -4.49
N LEU A 86 -12.24 -0.89 -3.82
CA LEU A 86 -11.33 -1.56 -2.89
C LEU A 86 -12.08 -2.21 -1.72
N SER A 87 -13.19 -1.61 -1.30
CA SER A 87 -14.03 -2.08 -0.18
C SER A 87 -15.06 -3.17 -0.55
N ILE A 88 -15.14 -3.59 -1.82
CA ILE A 88 -16.11 -4.62 -2.22
C ILE A 88 -15.67 -5.99 -1.71
N PRO A 89 -16.56 -6.76 -1.04
CA PRO A 89 -16.25 -8.11 -0.57
C PRO A 89 -15.77 -9.06 -1.68
N ALA A 90 -14.88 -9.98 -1.34
CA ALA A 90 -14.29 -10.95 -2.27
C ALA A 90 -15.34 -11.86 -2.92
N LYS A 91 -16.46 -12.14 -2.22
CA LYS A 91 -17.62 -12.87 -2.79
C LYS A 91 -18.25 -12.21 -4.02
N TYR A 92 -18.01 -10.91 -4.21
CA TYR A 92 -18.46 -10.14 -5.38
C TYR A 92 -17.31 -9.79 -6.33
N GLY A 93 -16.13 -10.38 -6.13
CA GLY A 93 -14.94 -10.17 -6.96
C GLY A 93 -14.17 -8.89 -6.65
N GLY A 94 -14.37 -8.30 -5.47
CA GLY A 94 -13.61 -7.14 -5.02
C GLY A 94 -12.41 -7.49 -4.13
N PRO A 95 -11.55 -6.50 -3.82
CA PRO A 95 -10.34 -6.73 -3.02
C PRO A 95 -10.60 -6.89 -1.51
N GLU A 96 -11.79 -6.56 -1.01
CA GLU A 96 -12.17 -6.64 0.41
C GLU A 96 -11.21 -5.91 1.36
N LEU A 97 -10.71 -4.75 0.95
CA LEU A 97 -9.89 -3.89 1.81
C LEU A 97 -10.74 -3.26 2.91
N ASP A 98 -10.14 -3.14 4.09
CA ASP A 98 -10.67 -2.34 5.16
C ASP A 98 -10.65 -0.84 4.79
N CYS A 99 -11.36 -0.04 5.58
CA CYS A 99 -11.41 1.41 5.37
C CYS A 99 -10.00 2.03 5.37
N PHE A 100 -9.12 1.56 6.26
CA PHE A 100 -7.76 2.08 6.35
C PHE A 100 -6.89 1.69 5.15
N GLY A 101 -6.93 0.44 4.68
CA GLY A 101 -6.25 0.00 3.47
C GLY A 101 -6.73 0.74 2.22
N SER A 102 -8.03 1.01 2.14
CA SER A 102 -8.60 1.85 1.08
C SER A 102 -8.03 3.28 1.14
N CYS A 103 -7.99 3.89 2.33
CA CYS A 103 -7.38 5.21 2.53
C CYS A 103 -5.91 5.27 2.08
N LEU A 104 -5.11 4.24 2.35
CA LEU A 104 -3.71 4.19 1.90
C LEU A 104 -3.59 4.22 0.37
N CYS A 105 -4.48 3.56 -0.36
CA CYS A 105 -4.49 3.59 -1.81
C CYS A 105 -4.94 4.97 -2.34
N VAL A 106 -5.99 5.53 -1.75
CA VAL A 106 -6.54 6.84 -2.14
C VAL A 106 -5.53 7.97 -1.88
N GLU A 107 -4.74 7.88 -0.82
CA GLU A 107 -3.65 8.81 -0.54
C GLU A 107 -2.65 8.87 -1.70
N GLU A 108 -2.22 7.70 -2.22
CA GLU A 108 -1.28 7.62 -3.34
C GLU A 108 -1.89 8.14 -4.65
N PHE A 109 -3.18 7.89 -4.92
CA PHE A 109 -3.86 8.47 -6.10
C PHE A 109 -3.95 9.99 -6.01
N THR A 110 -4.31 10.50 -4.83
CA THR A 110 -4.49 11.93 -4.57
C THR A 110 -3.16 12.66 -4.64
N TYR A 111 -2.06 12.02 -4.23
CA TYR A 111 -0.71 12.53 -4.41
C TYR A 111 -0.41 12.86 -5.89
N ALA A 112 -0.88 12.05 -6.84
CA ALA A 112 -0.67 12.30 -8.25
C ALA A 112 -1.65 13.33 -8.84
N CYS A 113 -2.95 13.16 -8.60
CA CYS A 113 -3.98 14.10 -9.03
C CYS A 113 -5.29 13.85 -8.28
N SER A 114 -5.78 14.83 -7.53
CA SER A 114 -7.04 14.74 -6.79
C SER A 114 -8.27 14.58 -7.70
N GLY A 115 -8.29 15.21 -8.87
CA GLY A 115 -9.40 15.09 -9.83
C GLY A 115 -9.53 13.69 -10.42
N ILE A 116 -8.40 13.09 -10.85
CA ILE A 116 -8.39 11.71 -11.35
C ILE A 116 -8.63 10.72 -10.20
N ALA A 117 -8.10 10.98 -9.00
CA ALA A 117 -8.39 10.16 -7.82
C ALA A 117 -9.91 10.08 -7.57
N LEU A 118 -10.62 11.22 -7.62
CA LEU A 118 -12.09 11.23 -7.51
C LEU A 118 -12.78 10.46 -8.63
N ALA A 119 -12.25 10.47 -9.85
CA ALA A 119 -12.81 9.66 -10.95
C ALA A 119 -12.67 8.14 -10.69
N LEU A 120 -11.61 7.71 -9.99
CA LEU A 120 -11.38 6.31 -9.62
C LEU A 120 -12.21 5.90 -8.41
N THR A 121 -12.25 6.72 -7.37
CA THR A 121 -12.88 6.38 -6.09
C THR A 121 -14.33 6.82 -5.99
N GLY A 122 -14.81 7.63 -6.95
CA GLY A 122 -16.16 8.19 -6.93
C GLY A 122 -17.26 7.13 -6.92
N THR A 123 -16.99 5.93 -7.46
CA THR A 123 -17.92 4.79 -7.37
C THR A 123 -18.11 4.32 -5.93
N GLU A 124 -17.08 4.41 -5.09
CA GLU A 124 -17.12 3.99 -3.67
C GLU A 124 -18.05 4.85 -2.82
N LEU A 125 -18.33 6.10 -3.21
CA LEU A 125 -19.32 6.94 -2.53
C LEU A 125 -20.72 6.32 -2.56
N GLY A 126 -21.06 5.61 -3.63
CA GLY A 126 -22.30 4.83 -3.73
C GLY A 126 -22.24 3.52 -2.94
N VAL A 127 -21.06 2.90 -2.87
CA VAL A 127 -20.82 1.65 -2.11
C VAL A 127 -20.90 1.89 -0.60
N GLY A 128 -20.50 3.07 -0.11
CA GLY A 128 -20.70 3.48 1.28
C GLY A 128 -22.16 3.40 1.72
N MET A 129 -23.10 3.66 0.81
CA MET A 129 -24.53 3.46 1.08
C MET A 129 -24.93 1.98 1.14
N HIS A 130 -24.22 1.08 0.43
CA HIS A 130 -24.46 -0.37 0.52
C HIS A 130 -23.80 -1.01 1.75
N ALA A 131 -22.62 -0.52 2.18
CA ALA A 131 -22.00 -0.91 3.44
C ALA A 131 -22.89 -0.49 4.63
N LEU A 132 -23.45 0.72 4.61
CA LEU A 132 -24.44 1.18 5.58
C LEU A 132 -25.74 0.35 5.54
N VAL A 133 -26.28 0.04 4.35
CA VAL A 133 -27.49 -0.79 4.23
C VAL A 133 -27.24 -2.23 4.70
N THR A 134 -26.06 -2.80 4.44
CA THR A 134 -25.69 -4.13 4.94
C THR A 134 -25.52 -4.11 6.46
N LEU A 135 -24.85 -3.09 7.02
CA LEU A 135 -24.73 -2.93 8.47
C LEU A 135 -26.10 -2.71 9.15
N LEU A 136 -27.03 -1.97 8.52
CA LEU A 136 -28.38 -1.75 9.04
C LEU A 136 -29.34 -2.92 8.78
N ALA A 137 -29.02 -3.84 7.87
CA ALA A 137 -29.83 -5.04 7.60
C ALA A 137 -29.42 -6.25 8.47
N PHE A 138 -28.35 -6.12 9.26
CA PHE A 138 -27.88 -7.14 10.22
C PHE A 138 -28.14 -6.75 11.69
N GLU A 139 -28.95 -5.72 11.95
CA GLU A 139 -29.63 -5.51 13.25
C GLU A 139 -31.11 -5.91 13.18
#